data_AF-A0AAN9FD02-F1
#
_entry.id   AF-A0AAN9FD02-F1
#
_cell.length_a   1.000
_cell.length_b   1.000
_cell.length_c   1.000
_cell.angle_alpha   90.00
_cell.angle_beta   90.00
_cell.angle_gamma   90.00
#
_symmetry.space_group_name_H-M   'P 1'
#
loop_
_entity.id
_entity.type
_entity.pdbx_description
1 polymer ?
#
loop_
_entity_poly.entity_id
_entity_poly.type
_entity_poly.pdbx_seq_one_letter_code
_entity_poly.pdbx_strand_id
1 'polypeptide(L)'
;MWARYRHIDCAMVYDNGKEIGEALKTLFSTGVVQRSEMFITSKLWVSDCALEDVSKALAKTLKDLQLDYIDLYLVWFLILNLPVL
;
A
#
# COMPACT_ATOMS: atom_id res chain seq x y z
N MET A 1 -17.65 9.76 19.12
CA MET A 1 -17.97 8.67 18.18
C MET A 1 -16.70 8.36 17.40
N TRP A 2 -16.28 7.09 17.37
CA TRP A 2 -15.13 6.66 16.55
C TRP A 2 -15.55 6.67 15.07
N ALA A 3 -14.75 7.26 14.20
CA ALA A 3 -15.03 7.27 12.77
C ALA A 3 -14.76 5.88 12.16
N ARG A 4 -15.75 5.32 11.44
CA ARG A 4 -15.69 3.97 10.86
C ARG A 4 -15.11 3.98 9.44
N TYR A 5 -13.92 4.55 9.26
CA TYR A 5 -13.25 4.47 7.95
C TYR A 5 -12.98 3.01 7.57
N ARG A 6 -13.18 2.72 6.29
CA ARG A 6 -12.91 1.42 5.67
C ARG A 6 -12.01 1.53 4.45
N HIS A 7 -11.58 2.73 4.09
CA HIS A 7 -10.64 2.98 3.00
C HIS A 7 -9.45 3.74 3.55
N ILE A 8 -8.25 3.20 3.33
CA ILE A 8 -6.98 3.86 3.63
C ILE A 8 -6.17 3.96 2.33
N ASP A 9 -5.70 5.16 2.03
CA ASP A 9 -4.79 5.45 0.93
C ASP A 9 -3.36 5.57 1.46
N CYS A 10 -2.45 4.80 0.86
CA CYS A 10 -1.03 4.75 1.22
C CYS A 10 -0.16 5.03 -0.01
N ALA A 11 1.13 5.23 0.20
CA ALA A 11 2.15 5.20 -0.85
C ALA A 11 3.50 4.90 -0.21
N MET A 12 4.39 4.21 -0.92
CA MET A 12 5.73 3.90 -0.40
C MET A 12 6.49 5.17 0.00
N VAL A 13 6.37 6.25 -0.78
CA VAL A 13 7.11 7.50 -0.57
C VAL A 13 6.68 8.28 0.68
N TYR A 14 5.52 7.96 1.26
CA TYR A 14 5.07 8.62 2.50
C TYR A 14 5.88 8.20 3.72
N ASP A 15 6.70 7.14 3.58
CA ASP A 15 7.63 6.64 4.60
C ASP A 15 6.96 6.34 5.96
N ASN A 16 5.68 6.00 5.93
CA ASN A 16 4.87 5.67 7.12
C ASN A 16 4.21 4.28 7.02
N GLY A 17 4.65 3.46 6.05
CA GLY A 17 4.01 2.18 5.76
C GLY A 17 4.09 1.20 6.93
N LYS A 18 5.18 1.22 7.71
CA LYS A 18 5.36 0.32 8.86
C LYS A 18 4.40 0.63 9.99
N GLU A 19 4.24 1.91 10.30
CA GLU A 19 3.33 2.44 11.31
C GLU A 19 1.88 2.10 10.94
N ILE A 20 1.52 2.26 9.67
CA ILE A 20 0.20 1.84 9.17
C ILE A 20 0.03 0.33 9.30
N GLY A 21 1.05 -0.46 8.95
CA GLY A 21 1.02 -1.92 9.08
C GLY A 21 0.82 -2.39 10.52
N GLU A 22 1.49 -1.75 11.49
CA GLU A 22 1.29 -2.03 12.92
C GLU A 22 -0.13 -1.70 13.39
N ALA A 23 -0.68 -0.57 12.93
CA ALA A 23 -2.06 -0.19 13.23
C ALA A 23 -3.06 -1.19 12.63
N LEU A 24 -2.89 -1.58 11.37
CA LEU A 24 -3.72 -2.58 10.68
C LEU A 24 -3.66 -3.93 11.40
N LYS A 25 -2.46 -4.40 11.72
CA LYS A 25 -2.27 -5.66 12.46
C LYS A 25 -2.99 -5.65 13.80
N THR A 26 -2.89 -4.54 14.54
CA THR A 26 -3.59 -4.38 15.83
C THR A 26 -5.10 -4.42 15.64
N LEU A 27 -5.63 -3.71 14.64
CA LEU A 27 -7.06 -3.69 14.33
C LEU A 27 -7.60 -5.08 13.94
N PHE A 28 -6.83 -5.85 13.17
CA PHE A 28 -7.19 -7.20 12.78
C PHE A 28 -7.11 -8.18 13.95
N SER A 29 -6.04 -8.12 14.75
CA SER A 29 -5.85 -9.04 15.90
C SER A 29 -6.85 -8.81 17.03
N THR A 30 -7.35 -7.57 17.18
CA THR A 30 -8.37 -7.22 18.17
C THR A 30 -9.80 -7.43 17.69
N GLY A 31 -9.98 -7.82 16.42
CA GLY A 31 -11.31 -8.05 15.83
C GLY A 31 -12.14 -6.79 15.62
N VAL A 32 -11.52 -5.60 15.64
CA VAL A 32 -12.21 -4.32 15.36
C VAL A 32 -12.71 -4.28 13.91
N VAL A 33 -11.96 -4.90 13.01
CA VAL A 33 -12.29 -5.05 11.59
C VAL A 33 -11.57 -6.28 11.04
N GLN A 34 -12.17 -6.97 10.08
CA GLN A 34 -11.51 -8.03 9.31
C GLN A 34 -10.77 -7.43 8.11
N ARG A 35 -9.70 -8.09 7.65
CA ARG A 35 -8.95 -7.63 6.47
C ARG A 35 -9.86 -7.40 5.24
N SER A 36 -10.84 -8.27 5.03
CA SER A 36 -11.79 -8.20 3.91
C SER A 36 -12.79 -7.04 3.99
N GLU A 37 -12.92 -6.39 5.15
CA GLU A 37 -13.78 -5.21 5.30
C GLU A 37 -13.04 -3.90 4.99
N MET A 38 -11.71 -3.96 4.81
CA MET A 38 -10.86 -2.81 4.52
C MET A 38 -10.51 -2.76 3.04
N PHE A 39 -10.54 -1.57 2.47
CA PHE A 39 -10.03 -1.24 1.15
C PHE A 39 -8.72 -0.48 1.32
N ILE A 40 -7.60 -1.10 0.94
CA ILE A 40 -6.27 -0.50 1.05
C ILE A 40 -5.75 -0.17 -0.34
N THR A 41 -5.38 1.08 -0.54
CA THR A 41 -4.73 1.56 -1.75
C THR A 41 -3.26 1.82 -1.48
N SER A 42 -2.38 1.46 -2.41
CA SER A 42 -1.00 1.95 -2.43
C SER A 42 -0.55 2.29 -3.84
N LYS A 43 0.64 2.87 -3.97
CA LYS A 43 1.12 3.47 -5.21
C LYS A 43 2.53 3.01 -5.53
N LEU A 44 2.76 2.63 -6.78
CA LEU A 44 4.08 2.42 -7.36
C LEU A 44 4.75 3.78 -7.55
N TRP A 45 5.96 3.92 -7.02
CA TRP A 45 6.75 5.12 -7.22
C TRP A 45 7.46 5.09 -8.56
N VAL A 46 7.71 6.27 -9.09
CA VAL A 46 8.21 6.46 -10.45
C VAL A 46 9.60 5.85 -10.70
N SER A 47 10.44 5.71 -9.66
CA SER A 47 11.74 5.04 -9.78
C SER A 47 11.63 3.54 -10.02
N ASP A 48 10.47 2.94 -9.72
CA ASP A 48 10.29 1.49 -9.68
C ASP A 48 9.39 1.00 -10.83
N CYS A 49 9.17 1.82 -11.85
CA CYS A 49 8.32 1.50 -12.99
C CYS A 49 8.95 0.49 -13.97
N ALA A 50 10.24 0.15 -13.84
CA ALA A 50 10.87 -0.89 -14.65
C ALA A 50 10.17 -2.23 -14.38
N LEU A 51 9.91 -3.03 -15.43
CA LEU A 51 9.10 -4.25 -15.35
C LEU A 51 9.58 -5.20 -14.24
N GLU A 52 10.90 -5.36 -14.11
CA GLU A 52 11.56 -6.19 -13.11
C GLU A 52 11.49 -5.63 -11.67
N ASP A 53 11.21 -4.34 -11.51
CA ASP A 53 11.19 -3.66 -10.22
C ASP A 53 9.77 -3.50 -9.66
N VAL A 54 8.74 -3.50 -10.50
CA VAL A 54 7.33 -3.42 -10.06
C VAL A 54 7.01 -4.47 -8.99
N SER A 55 7.42 -5.72 -9.22
CA SER A 55 7.16 -6.81 -8.27
C SER A 55 7.92 -6.63 -6.95
N LYS A 56 9.13 -6.07 -6.99
CA LYS A 56 9.94 -5.79 -5.79
C LYS A 56 9.33 -4.65 -4.99
N ALA A 57 8.87 -3.59 -5.65
CA ALA A 57 8.21 -2.46 -5.02
C ALA A 57 6.88 -2.85 -4.35
N LEU A 58 6.08 -3.69 -5.02
CA LEU A 58 4.86 -4.25 -4.41
C LEU A 58 5.18 -5.14 -3.22
N ALA A 59 6.18 -6.03 -3.33
CA ALA A 59 6.60 -6.90 -2.23
C ALA A 59 7.07 -6.09 -1.00
N LYS A 60 7.82 -5.01 -1.21
CA LYS A 60 8.21 -4.08 -0.14
C LYS A 60 6.98 -3.43 0.49
N THR A 61 6.04 -2.94 -0.32
CA THR A 61 4.81 -2.31 0.16
C THR A 61 3.99 -3.28 1.01
N LEU A 62 3.78 -4.52 0.56
CA LEU A 62 3.08 -5.57 1.29
C LEU A 62 3.77 -5.89 2.62
N LYS A 63 5.10 -5.99 2.61
CA LYS A 63 5.90 -6.23 3.82
C LYS A 63 5.76 -5.10 4.83
N ASP A 64 5.89 -3.84 4.40
CA ASP A 64 5.78 -2.68 5.29
C ASP A 64 4.36 -2.58 5.88
N LEU A 65 3.32 -2.80 5.06
CA LEU A 65 1.92 -2.79 5.51
C LEU A 65 1.49 -4.06 6.25
N GLN A 66 2.33 -5.11 6.28
CA GLN A 66 2.02 -6.42 6.87
C GLN A 66 0.74 -7.05 6.29
N LEU A 67 0.61 -7.02 4.96
CA LEU A 67 -0.55 -7.53 4.21
C LEU A 67 -0.13 -8.59 3.18
N ASP A 68 -1.05 -9.52 2.89
CA ASP A 68 -0.86 -10.50 1.81
C ASP A 68 -1.28 -9.94 0.43
N TYR A 69 -2.18 -8.94 0.42
CA TYR A 69 -2.66 -8.29 -0.81
C TYR A 69 -3.08 -6.84 -0.56
N ILE A 70 -3.13 -6.07 -1.65
CA ILE A 70 -3.63 -4.68 -1.73
C ILE A 70 -4.86 -4.67 -2.65
N ASP A 71 -5.88 -3.90 -2.28
CA ASP A 71 -7.14 -3.85 -3.03
C ASP A 71 -7.00 -3.02 -4.32
N LEU A 72 -6.16 -1.98 -4.29
CA LEU A 72 -5.84 -1.15 -5.44
C LEU A 72 -4.38 -0.71 -5.44
N TYR A 73 -3.63 -1.04 -6.49
CA TYR A 73 -2.25 -0.58 -6.67
C TYR A 73 -2.15 0.32 -7.91
N LEU A 74 -1.77 1.58 -7.71
CA LEU A 74 -1.77 2.61 -8.76
C LEU A 74 -0.35 2.96 -9.20
N VAL A 75 -0.16 3.26 -10.48
CA VAL A 75 1.01 4.02 -10.94
C VAL A 75 0.78 5.47 -10.54
N TRP A 76 1.58 6.02 -9.63
CA TRP A 76 1.28 7.35 -9.06
C TRP A 76 1.42 8.46 -10.10
N PHE A 77 2.59 8.54 -10.74
CA PHE A 77 2.89 9.59 -11.70
C PHE A 77 3.48 8.99 -12.97
N LEU A 78 2.96 9.44 -14.12
CA LEU A 78 3.61 9.27 -15.41
C LEU A 78 4.51 10.47 -15.63
N ILE A 79 5.83 10.27 -15.59
CA ILE A 79 6.76 11.26 -16.11
C ILE A 79 7.00 10.88 -17.58
N LEU A 80 6.48 11.71 -18.50
CA LEU A 80 6.82 11.67 -19.91
C LEU A 80 8.36 11.77 -20.00
N ASN A 81 9.03 10.74 -20.54
CA ASN A 81 10.50 10.58 -20.70
C ASN A 81 11.26 9.68 -19.70
N LEU A 82 10.59 8.86 -18.88
CA LEU A 82 11.32 7.74 -18.28
C LEU A 82 11.50 6.62 -19.32
N PRO A 83 12.69 6.01 -19.42
CA PRO A 83 13.02 4.96 -20.39
C PRO A 83 12.41 3.62 -19.96
N VAL A 84 11.09 3.59 -19.78
CA VAL A 84 10.33 2.43 -19.28
C VAL A 84 9.30 1.93 -20.28
N LEU A 85 9.28 2.50 -21.48
CA LEU A 85 8.64 1.95 -22.69
C LEU A 85 9.65 1.97 -23.83
#